data_AF-A0A7K1U8K5-F1
#
_entry.id   AF-A0A7K1U8K5-F1
#
_cell.length_a   1.000
_cell.length_b   1.000
_cell.length_c   1.000
_cell.angle_alpha   90.00
_cell.angle_beta   90.00
_cell.angle_gamma   90.00
#
_symmetry.space_group_name_H-M   'P 1'
#
loop_
_entity.id
_entity.type
_entity.pdbx_description
1 polymer ?
#
loop_
_entity_poly.entity_id
_entity_poly.type
_entity_poly.pdbx_seq_one_letter_code
_entity_poly.pdbx_strand_id
1 'polypeptide(L)'
;MKRLFSLFLMGIFACAHGQNTYAKLDTLLNAYTTTYKFNGTALIAKNGKIILNKGYGYRHVEDSTKNTENSIFQIGSVTKQFTAVIILKLQDEKKLNIQDKASKYFPDYPQADSFTIAQLMAHTAGVYNYTSDRDFMQNEVTKYASREKIFNIIRNKQLQFKPGTDWAYSNSGYMLLGYIIEDVTHKPYYQVVRDYIFTPLHMDHSGFDFTHLVNKDKATGYFKLTETGSTASTIVDSSVSFAAGAIYSTTADLYKWHQALQHYKIIPKATLEQAYTPVLHKYGYGLDIDSTQGKRMISHTGGIHGFTSILTRIPEDDVCVILLNNAPGGLNKLSNSIVAALYDQPYDIPRTRQAISVSEDVLKQYVGEYELRPGFTIVFTVKDGALIGQPTKQDPAQLYAEKEDYFFLKVVDAQVKFTRNEKNEVDGMVLYQNDNETKGKKIK
;
A
#
# COMPACT_ATOMS: atom_id res chain seq x y z
N MET A 1 20.89 -59.75 28.46
CA MET A 1 19.61 -58.99 28.36
C MET A 1 19.81 -57.59 28.91
N LYS A 2 19.58 -56.55 28.09
CA LYS A 2 19.40 -55.09 28.35
C LYS A 2 19.96 -54.34 27.13
N ARG A 3 19.26 -54.38 25.98
CA ARG A 3 18.27 -53.41 25.45
C ARG A 3 18.80 -51.97 25.26
N LEU A 4 18.82 -51.60 23.97
CA LEU A 4 18.77 -50.26 23.36
C LEU A 4 17.95 -49.25 24.18
N PHE A 5 18.37 -47.98 24.17
CA PHE A 5 17.60 -46.84 23.65
C PHE A 5 18.46 -45.57 23.75
N SER A 6 18.86 -44.99 22.61
CA SER A 6 19.34 -43.61 22.52
C SER A 6 18.97 -43.09 21.15
N LEU A 7 17.73 -42.61 21.05
CA LEU A 7 17.27 -41.74 20.00
C LEU A 7 16.28 -40.76 20.60
N PHE A 8 16.26 -39.56 20.01
CA PHE A 8 15.31 -38.47 20.21
C PHE A 8 15.62 -37.42 21.29
N LEU A 9 16.50 -36.47 20.96
CA LEU A 9 16.40 -35.11 21.49
C LEU A 9 16.81 -34.08 20.42
N MET A 10 16.05 -34.01 19.32
CA MET A 10 16.28 -33.01 18.26
C MET A 10 14.95 -32.41 17.76
N GLY A 11 14.08 -32.01 18.71
CA GLY A 11 12.73 -31.52 18.39
C GLY A 11 12.23 -30.26 19.12
N ILE A 12 12.97 -29.68 20.08
CA ILE A 12 12.41 -28.65 20.97
C ILE A 12 12.81 -27.21 20.59
N PHE A 13 13.86 -26.98 19.80
CA PHE A 13 14.33 -25.62 19.50
C PHE A 13 13.51 -24.85 18.43
N ALA A 14 12.77 -25.56 17.56
CA ALA A 14 12.01 -24.92 16.48
C ALA A 14 10.69 -24.27 16.95
N CYS A 15 10.05 -24.80 18.00
CA CYS A 15 8.79 -24.24 18.53
C CYS A 15 9.00 -22.90 19.25
N ALA A 16 10.10 -22.74 20.00
CA ALA A 16 10.36 -21.53 20.77
C ALA A 16 10.60 -20.28 19.88
N HIS A 17 11.28 -20.45 18.73
CA HIS A 17 11.53 -19.35 17.80
C HIS A 17 10.26 -18.88 17.08
N GLY A 18 9.41 -19.81 16.62
CA GLY A 18 8.16 -19.46 15.93
C GLY A 18 7.13 -18.74 16.82
N GLN A 19 7.06 -19.12 18.10
CA GLN A 19 6.18 -18.47 19.08
C GLN A 19 6.63 -17.03 19.38
N ASN A 20 7.94 -16.77 19.34
CA ASN A 20 8.51 -15.43 19.53
C ASN A 20 8.20 -14.51 18.33
N THR A 21 8.38 -14.98 17.09
CA THR A 21 8.08 -14.16 15.90
C THR A 21 6.60 -13.79 15.79
N TYR A 22 5.68 -14.74 16.06
CA TYR A 22 4.24 -14.43 16.08
C TYR A 22 3.92 -13.30 17.08
N ALA A 23 4.41 -13.41 18.32
CA ALA A 23 4.14 -12.42 19.36
C ALA A 23 4.69 -11.02 18.99
N LYS A 24 5.88 -10.95 18.40
CA LYS A 24 6.46 -9.69 17.87
C LYS A 24 5.56 -9.05 16.80
N LEU A 25 5.12 -9.84 15.83
CA LEU A 25 4.26 -9.37 14.74
C LEU A 25 2.87 -8.96 15.24
N ASP A 26 2.26 -9.74 16.14
CA ASP A 26 0.96 -9.42 16.72
C ASP A 26 1.03 -8.14 17.56
N THR A 27 2.09 -7.96 18.34
CA THR A 27 2.33 -6.71 19.10
C THR A 27 2.44 -5.51 18.16
N LEU A 28 3.20 -5.63 17.08
CA LEU A 28 3.35 -4.58 16.07
C LEU A 28 2.00 -4.22 15.44
N LEU A 29 1.24 -5.21 14.96
CA LEU A 29 -0.05 -4.99 14.32
C LEU A 29 -1.08 -4.39 15.29
N ASN A 30 -1.15 -4.88 16.53
CA ASN A 30 -2.00 -4.29 17.57
C ASN A 30 -1.66 -2.82 17.81
N ALA A 31 -0.38 -2.46 17.85
CA ALA A 31 0.05 -1.08 18.05
C ALA A 31 -0.36 -0.16 16.87
N TYR A 32 -0.27 -0.65 15.64
CA TYR A 32 -0.81 0.06 14.48
C TYR A 32 -2.33 0.20 14.56
N THR A 33 -3.03 -0.80 15.08
CA THR A 33 -4.48 -0.76 15.25
C THR A 33 -4.94 0.19 16.35
N THR A 34 -4.29 0.18 17.53
CA THR A 34 -4.63 1.10 18.62
C THR A 34 -4.31 2.56 18.29
N THR A 35 -3.42 2.80 17.32
CA THR A 35 -3.10 4.15 16.81
C THR A 35 -3.89 4.51 15.55
N TYR A 36 -4.90 3.72 15.18
CA TYR A 36 -5.76 3.93 13.99
C TYR A 36 -4.98 3.99 12.67
N LYS A 37 -3.77 3.43 12.63
CA LYS A 37 -2.93 3.31 11.43
C LYS A 37 -3.14 1.98 10.69
N PHE A 38 -3.90 1.05 11.26
CA PHE A 38 -4.32 -0.21 10.62
C PHE A 38 -5.65 -0.73 11.17
N ASN A 39 -6.61 -0.96 10.30
CA ASN A 39 -7.90 -1.57 10.61
C ASN A 39 -8.23 -2.52 9.46
N GLY A 40 -8.01 -3.81 9.65
CA GLY A 40 -7.99 -4.75 8.54
C GLY A 40 -7.52 -6.15 8.89
N THR A 41 -7.04 -6.89 7.89
CA THR A 41 -6.57 -8.27 8.02
C THR A 41 -5.13 -8.39 7.53
N ALA A 42 -4.31 -9.13 8.28
CA ALA A 42 -2.91 -9.37 7.95
C ALA A 42 -2.64 -10.87 7.81
N LEU A 43 -1.92 -11.25 6.75
CA LEU A 43 -1.32 -12.58 6.61
C LEU A 43 0.18 -12.44 6.33
N ILE A 44 0.98 -13.11 7.15
CA ILE A 44 2.44 -13.15 7.05
C ILE A 44 2.88 -14.60 6.95
N ALA A 45 3.65 -14.93 5.92
CA ALA A 45 4.22 -16.24 5.69
C ALA A 45 5.71 -16.16 5.32
N LYS A 46 6.45 -17.22 5.65
CA LYS A 46 7.86 -17.40 5.30
C LYS A 46 8.13 -18.89 5.08
N ASN A 47 8.86 -19.26 4.03
CA ASN A 47 9.19 -20.67 3.72
C ASN A 47 7.96 -21.59 3.70
N GLY A 48 6.90 -21.17 2.99
CA GLY A 48 5.65 -21.92 2.83
C GLY A 48 4.78 -22.02 4.09
N LYS A 49 5.24 -21.48 5.23
CA LYS A 49 4.52 -21.54 6.51
C LYS A 49 3.90 -20.18 6.83
N ILE A 50 2.59 -20.19 7.08
CA ILE A 50 1.88 -19.04 7.65
C ILE A 50 2.34 -18.86 9.10
N ILE A 51 2.90 -17.70 9.40
CA ILE A 51 3.32 -17.29 10.75
C ILE A 51 2.14 -16.61 11.44
N LEU A 52 1.44 -15.72 10.74
CA LEU A 52 0.30 -14.96 11.26
C LEU A 52 -0.80 -14.86 10.18
N ASN A 53 -2.05 -15.08 10.57
CA ASN A 53 -3.23 -14.76 9.77
C ASN A 53 -4.35 -14.31 10.72
N LYS A 54 -4.63 -13.00 10.78
CA LYS A 54 -5.49 -12.43 11.83
C LYS A 54 -6.15 -11.13 11.38
N GLY A 55 -7.39 -10.92 11.83
CA GLY A 55 -8.13 -9.67 11.72
C GLY A 55 -7.87 -8.72 12.90
N TYR A 56 -7.84 -7.43 12.61
CA TYR A 56 -7.59 -6.33 13.54
C TYR A 56 -8.61 -5.20 13.32
N GLY A 57 -9.10 -4.62 14.41
CA GLY A 57 -10.11 -3.56 14.33
C GLY A 57 -11.48 -4.06 13.85
N TYR A 58 -12.19 -3.23 13.09
CA TYR A 58 -13.61 -3.41 12.76
C TYR A 58 -13.84 -3.54 11.26
N ARG A 59 -14.54 -4.59 10.82
CA ARG A 59 -15.03 -4.66 9.43
C ARG A 59 -16.22 -3.73 9.21
N HIS A 60 -16.98 -3.47 10.28
CA HIS A 60 -18.09 -2.54 10.32
C HIS A 60 -18.13 -1.88 11.70
N VAL A 61 -18.01 -0.56 11.73
CA VAL A 61 -17.81 0.25 12.95
C VAL A 61 -19.15 0.45 13.66
N GLU A 62 -20.21 0.70 12.90
CA GLU A 62 -21.53 1.09 13.42
C GLU A 62 -22.13 0.03 14.36
N ASP A 63 -21.91 -1.26 14.10
CA ASP A 63 -22.34 -2.38 14.97
C ASP A 63 -21.19 -3.08 15.70
N SER A 64 -19.98 -2.49 15.66
CA SER A 64 -18.76 -3.04 16.29
C SER A 64 -18.33 -4.43 15.78
N THR A 65 -18.74 -4.83 14.57
CA THR A 65 -18.31 -6.11 13.99
C THR A 65 -16.82 -6.10 13.65
N LYS A 66 -16.08 -7.07 14.20
CA LYS A 66 -14.62 -7.17 14.06
C LYS A 66 -14.18 -7.69 12.68
N ASN A 67 -13.01 -7.23 12.24
CA ASN A 67 -12.30 -7.90 11.14
C ASN A 67 -11.88 -9.31 11.59
N THR A 68 -11.88 -10.24 10.65
CA THR A 68 -11.44 -11.63 10.79
C THR A 68 -10.54 -11.99 9.61
N GLU A 69 -9.86 -13.13 9.68
CA GLU A 69 -9.08 -13.67 8.56
C GLU A 69 -9.88 -13.88 7.26
N ASN A 70 -11.21 -13.96 7.36
CA ASN A 70 -12.12 -14.15 6.24
C ASN A 70 -12.69 -12.83 5.68
N SER A 71 -12.37 -11.68 6.30
CA SER A 71 -12.92 -10.40 5.87
C SER A 71 -12.51 -10.07 4.43
N ILE A 72 -13.46 -9.58 3.63
CA ILE A 72 -13.31 -9.31 2.19
C ILE A 72 -13.14 -7.81 1.96
N PHE A 73 -12.10 -7.45 1.20
CA PHE A 73 -11.71 -6.06 0.95
C PHE A 73 -11.54 -5.84 -0.56
N GLN A 74 -11.79 -4.63 -1.03
CA GLN A 74 -11.31 -4.21 -2.36
C GLN A 74 -9.79 -4.03 -2.30
N ILE A 75 -9.06 -4.68 -3.21
CA ILE A 75 -7.58 -4.66 -3.18
C ILE A 75 -6.98 -3.53 -4.01
N GLY A 76 -7.81 -2.76 -4.72
CA GLY A 76 -7.36 -1.65 -5.55
C GLY A 76 -6.26 -2.08 -6.52
N SER A 77 -5.23 -1.26 -6.64
CA SER A 77 -4.15 -1.45 -7.62
C SER A 77 -3.29 -2.70 -7.46
N VAL A 78 -3.41 -3.47 -6.38
CA VAL A 78 -2.88 -4.85 -6.31
C VAL A 78 -3.41 -5.70 -7.48
N THR A 79 -4.60 -5.38 -8.01
CA THR A 79 -5.19 -5.95 -9.25
C THR A 79 -4.23 -5.94 -10.44
N LYS A 80 -3.35 -4.93 -10.57
CA LYS A 80 -2.48 -4.76 -11.74
C LYS A 80 -1.57 -5.95 -11.99
N GLN A 81 -1.10 -6.62 -10.94
CA GLN A 81 -0.25 -7.81 -11.11
C GLN A 81 -1.03 -9.00 -11.73
N PHE A 82 -2.33 -9.10 -11.48
CA PHE A 82 -3.19 -10.12 -12.11
C PHE A 82 -3.33 -9.85 -13.60
N THR A 83 -3.62 -8.59 -13.96
CA THR A 83 -3.71 -8.14 -15.36
C THR A 83 -2.41 -8.37 -16.12
N ALA A 84 -1.27 -7.99 -15.53
CA ALA A 84 0.05 -8.16 -16.13
C ALA A 84 0.38 -9.65 -16.36
N VAL A 85 0.11 -10.52 -15.39
CA VAL A 85 0.33 -11.97 -15.52
C VAL A 85 -0.56 -12.57 -16.61
N ILE A 86 -1.81 -12.11 -16.79
CA ILE A 86 -2.66 -12.59 -17.89
C ILE A 86 -2.10 -12.17 -19.24
N ILE A 87 -1.63 -10.93 -19.40
CA ILE A 87 -0.98 -10.48 -20.64
C ILE A 87 0.24 -11.33 -20.97
N LEU A 88 1.08 -11.61 -19.97
CA LEU A 88 2.26 -12.47 -20.13
C LEU A 88 1.88 -13.92 -20.43
N LYS A 89 0.83 -14.45 -19.81
CA LYS A 89 0.29 -15.77 -20.14
C LYS A 89 -0.20 -15.85 -21.58
N LEU A 90 -0.90 -14.82 -22.06
CA LEU A 90 -1.34 -14.73 -23.46
C LEU A 90 -0.16 -14.61 -24.43
N GLN A 91 0.95 -13.97 -24.02
CA GLN A 91 2.21 -13.98 -24.76
C GLN A 91 2.81 -15.40 -24.83
N ASP A 92 2.89 -16.12 -23.72
CA ASP A 92 3.42 -17.49 -23.68
C ASP A 92 2.58 -18.44 -24.56
N GLU A 93 1.27 -18.20 -24.63
CA GLU A 93 0.33 -18.88 -25.54
C GLU A 93 0.40 -18.37 -26.99
N LYS A 94 1.31 -17.44 -27.30
CA LYS A 94 1.51 -16.82 -28.63
C LYS A 94 0.28 -16.11 -29.19
N LYS A 95 -0.66 -15.71 -28.34
CA LYS A 95 -1.89 -14.99 -28.72
C LYS A 95 -1.66 -13.48 -28.90
N LEU A 96 -0.62 -12.95 -28.26
CA LEU A 96 -0.16 -11.57 -28.45
C LEU A 96 1.37 -11.51 -28.31
N ASN A 97 1.96 -10.39 -28.73
CA ASN A 97 3.35 -10.08 -28.40
C ASN A 97 3.37 -8.77 -27.60
N ILE A 98 4.03 -8.73 -26.44
CA ILE A 98 4.04 -7.50 -25.62
C ILE A 98 4.79 -6.33 -26.29
N GLN A 99 5.56 -6.60 -27.35
CA GLN A 99 6.20 -5.58 -28.17
C GLN A 99 5.28 -5.06 -29.30
N ASP A 100 4.08 -5.64 -29.46
CA ASP A 100 3.08 -5.11 -30.38
C ASP A 100 2.74 -3.66 -30.01
N LYS A 101 2.55 -2.84 -31.04
CA LYS A 101 2.03 -1.49 -30.90
C LYS A 101 0.57 -1.54 -30.45
N ALA A 102 0.18 -0.59 -29.61
CA ALA A 102 -1.21 -0.51 -29.15
C ALA A 102 -2.18 -0.20 -30.30
N SER A 103 -1.72 0.40 -31.40
CA SER A 103 -2.50 0.65 -32.63
C SER A 103 -3.11 -0.62 -33.23
N LYS A 104 -2.49 -1.78 -33.02
CA LYS A 104 -3.03 -3.10 -33.40
C LYS A 104 -4.40 -3.39 -32.77
N TYR A 105 -4.64 -2.88 -31.57
CA TYR A 105 -5.86 -3.11 -30.79
C TYR A 105 -6.76 -1.87 -30.72
N PHE A 106 -6.17 -0.68 -30.89
CA PHE A 106 -6.86 0.61 -30.78
C PHE A 106 -6.52 1.50 -31.98
N PRO A 107 -6.96 1.16 -33.21
CA PRO A 107 -6.66 1.96 -34.40
C PRO A 107 -7.22 3.40 -34.32
N ASP A 108 -8.31 3.59 -33.57
CA ASP A 108 -8.96 4.89 -33.37
C ASP A 108 -8.34 5.72 -32.23
N TYR A 109 -7.22 5.26 -31.64
CA TYR A 109 -6.44 6.06 -30.70
C TYR A 109 -5.28 6.69 -31.47
N PRO A 110 -5.30 8.01 -31.75
CA PRO A 110 -4.32 8.68 -32.61
C PRO A 110 -2.85 8.45 -32.25
N GLN A 111 -2.53 8.25 -30.97
CA GLN A 111 -1.16 8.07 -30.47
C GLN A 111 -0.78 6.61 -30.19
N ALA A 112 -1.66 5.63 -30.46
CA ALA A 112 -1.43 4.24 -30.08
C ALA A 112 -0.31 3.53 -30.86
N ASP A 113 0.17 4.09 -31.97
CA ASP A 113 1.35 3.57 -32.66
C ASP A 113 2.67 3.93 -31.95
N SER A 114 2.62 4.91 -31.04
CA SER A 114 3.81 5.43 -30.36
C SER A 114 4.28 4.53 -29.21
N PHE A 115 3.42 3.67 -28.66
CA PHE A 115 3.74 2.85 -27.49
C PHE A 115 3.35 1.37 -27.66
N THR A 116 3.98 0.51 -26.85
CA THR A 116 3.76 -0.95 -26.83
C THR A 116 2.95 -1.41 -25.63
N ILE A 117 2.47 -2.64 -25.67
CA ILE A 117 1.82 -3.31 -24.53
C ILE A 117 2.77 -3.38 -23.31
N ALA A 118 4.05 -3.67 -23.52
CA ALA A 118 5.05 -3.70 -22.46
C ALA A 118 5.18 -2.35 -21.75
N GLN A 119 5.12 -1.24 -22.49
CA GLN A 119 5.18 0.10 -21.92
C GLN A 119 3.91 0.47 -21.13
N LEU A 120 2.75 -0.11 -21.47
CA LEU A 120 1.53 0.02 -20.65
C LEU A 120 1.71 -0.67 -19.30
N MET A 121 2.26 -1.90 -19.27
CA MET A 121 2.52 -2.63 -18.02
C MET A 121 3.57 -1.97 -17.13
N ALA A 122 4.54 -1.28 -17.73
CA ALA A 122 5.65 -0.64 -17.02
C ALA A 122 5.40 0.84 -16.67
N HIS A 123 4.23 1.41 -17.00
CA HIS A 123 3.92 2.85 -16.85
C HIS A 123 4.87 3.79 -17.60
N THR A 124 5.43 3.34 -18.72
CA THR A 124 6.37 4.12 -19.55
C THR A 124 5.77 4.53 -20.91
N ALA A 125 4.45 4.34 -21.09
CA ALA A 125 3.75 4.75 -22.31
C ALA A 125 3.38 6.25 -22.35
N GLY A 126 3.38 6.94 -21.19
CA GLY A 126 2.96 8.34 -21.09
C GLY A 126 1.45 8.57 -21.25
N VAL A 127 0.63 7.51 -21.23
CA VAL A 127 -0.82 7.61 -21.44
C VAL A 127 -1.50 8.37 -20.29
N TYR A 128 -2.30 9.37 -20.65
CA TYR A 128 -3.06 10.18 -19.69
C TYR A 128 -3.88 9.32 -18.72
N ASN A 129 -3.74 9.58 -17.43
CA ASN A 129 -4.43 8.84 -16.39
C ASN A 129 -5.86 9.38 -16.18
N TYR A 130 -6.90 8.58 -16.46
CA TYR A 130 -8.30 9.03 -16.34
C TYR A 130 -8.65 9.44 -14.91
N THR A 131 -7.94 8.92 -13.89
CA THR A 131 -8.13 9.35 -12.50
C THR A 131 -7.60 10.76 -12.22
N SER A 132 -6.96 11.41 -13.20
CA SER A 132 -6.62 12.84 -13.16
C SER A 132 -7.75 13.73 -13.68
N ASP A 133 -8.82 13.16 -14.25
CA ASP A 133 -10.00 13.90 -14.66
C ASP A 133 -10.88 14.18 -13.43
N ARG A 134 -10.87 15.44 -12.96
CA ARG A 134 -11.52 15.82 -11.69
C ARG A 134 -13.03 15.66 -11.74
N ASP A 135 -13.66 16.01 -12.87
CA ASP A 135 -15.11 15.95 -13.02
C ASP A 135 -15.58 14.49 -12.99
N PHE A 136 -14.93 13.63 -13.76
CA PHE A 136 -15.20 12.20 -13.74
C PHE A 136 -15.00 11.60 -12.34
N MET A 137 -13.89 11.93 -11.68
CA MET A 137 -13.58 11.40 -10.34
C MET A 137 -14.55 11.86 -9.25
N GLN A 138 -15.14 13.04 -9.37
CA GLN A 138 -16.08 13.58 -8.39
C GLN A 138 -17.52 13.09 -8.62
N ASN A 139 -17.93 12.94 -9.88
CA ASN A 139 -19.36 12.80 -10.21
C ASN A 139 -19.77 11.43 -10.74
N GLU A 140 -18.83 10.62 -11.23
CA GLU A 140 -19.14 9.46 -12.08
C GLU A 140 -18.57 8.13 -11.58
N VAL A 141 -17.67 8.12 -10.59
CA VAL A 141 -16.93 6.89 -10.17
C VAL A 141 -17.78 5.82 -9.50
N THR A 142 -18.96 6.17 -9.00
CA THR A 142 -19.90 5.22 -8.37
C THR A 142 -20.94 4.68 -9.37
N LYS A 143 -20.85 5.07 -10.64
CA LYS A 143 -21.77 4.69 -11.70
C LYS A 143 -21.06 3.78 -12.70
N TYR A 144 -21.84 2.97 -13.41
CA TYR A 144 -21.32 2.18 -14.52
C TYR A 144 -20.61 3.07 -15.56
N ALA A 145 -19.43 2.65 -16.01
CA ALA A 145 -18.66 3.26 -17.07
C ALA A 145 -18.33 2.22 -18.14
N SER A 146 -18.88 2.40 -19.34
CA SER A 146 -18.56 1.55 -20.48
C SER A 146 -17.11 1.75 -20.95
N ARG A 147 -16.58 0.78 -21.69
CA ARG A 147 -15.30 0.90 -22.42
C ARG A 147 -15.22 2.20 -23.20
N GLU A 148 -16.27 2.52 -23.96
CA GLU A 148 -16.33 3.74 -24.76
C GLU A 148 -16.24 5.02 -23.91
N LYS A 149 -16.92 5.07 -22.75
CA LYS A 149 -16.88 6.22 -21.84
C LYS A 149 -15.46 6.47 -21.33
N ILE A 150 -14.78 5.44 -20.82
CA ILE A 150 -13.39 5.57 -20.33
C ILE A 150 -12.45 5.92 -21.48
N PHE A 151 -12.62 5.26 -22.63
CA PHE A 151 -11.79 5.51 -23.80
C PHE A 151 -11.91 6.96 -24.31
N ASN A 152 -13.11 7.54 -24.27
CA ASN A 152 -13.37 8.94 -24.64
C ASN A 152 -12.67 9.96 -23.74
N ILE A 153 -12.43 9.63 -22.46
CA ILE A 153 -11.68 10.50 -21.53
C ILE A 153 -10.21 10.61 -21.96
N ILE A 154 -9.64 9.53 -22.51
CA ILE A 154 -8.18 9.39 -22.69
C ILE A 154 -7.70 9.55 -24.14
N ARG A 155 -8.47 9.11 -25.15
CA ARG A 155 -7.97 8.93 -26.53
C ARG A 155 -7.48 10.21 -27.21
N ASN A 156 -8.04 11.36 -26.82
CA ASN A 156 -7.70 12.68 -27.38
C ASN A 156 -6.77 13.49 -26.48
N LYS A 157 -6.30 12.92 -25.36
CA LYS A 157 -5.33 13.56 -24.49
C LYS A 157 -3.93 13.29 -25.01
N GLN A 158 -3.07 14.30 -25.00
CA GLN A 158 -1.67 14.14 -25.34
C GLN A 158 -0.97 13.21 -24.34
N LEU A 159 -0.03 12.39 -24.84
CA LEU A 159 0.92 11.69 -23.97
C LEU A 159 1.69 12.69 -23.10
N GLN A 160 1.93 12.32 -21.85
CA GLN A 160 2.64 13.14 -20.87
C GLN A 160 4.13 13.30 -21.23
N PHE A 161 4.68 12.33 -21.96
CA PHE A 161 6.06 12.30 -22.45
C PHE A 161 6.17 11.33 -23.63
N LYS A 162 7.34 11.30 -24.27
CA LYS A 162 7.63 10.33 -25.33
C LYS A 162 7.71 8.91 -24.73
N PRO A 163 7.00 7.90 -25.27
CA PRO A 163 7.03 6.55 -24.74
C PRO A 163 8.46 6.01 -24.54
N GLY A 164 8.72 5.46 -23.36
CA GLY A 164 9.99 4.88 -22.95
C GLY A 164 11.04 5.87 -22.40
N THR A 165 10.81 7.19 -22.44
CA THR A 165 11.80 8.17 -21.95
C THR A 165 11.62 8.56 -20.50
N ASP A 166 10.45 8.31 -19.91
CA ASP A 166 10.11 8.68 -18.54
C ASP A 166 9.05 7.72 -17.98
N TRP A 167 8.63 7.93 -16.74
CA TRP A 167 7.66 7.11 -16.02
C TRP A 167 6.55 7.96 -15.42
N ALA A 168 5.31 7.55 -15.64
CA ALA A 168 4.15 8.10 -14.94
C ALA A 168 3.09 7.03 -14.76
N TYR A 169 2.76 6.75 -13.50
CA TYR A 169 1.72 5.82 -13.13
C TYR A 169 0.38 6.16 -13.80
N SER A 170 -0.18 5.19 -14.55
CA SER A 170 -1.40 5.38 -15.31
C SER A 170 -2.39 4.23 -15.11
N ASN A 171 -3.54 4.53 -14.51
CA ASN A 171 -4.64 3.55 -14.45
C ASN A 171 -5.21 3.29 -15.84
N SER A 172 -5.24 4.31 -16.71
CA SER A 172 -5.65 4.17 -18.11
C SER A 172 -4.82 3.12 -18.87
N GLY A 173 -3.50 3.06 -18.61
CA GLY A 173 -2.66 2.05 -19.23
C GLY A 173 -3.14 0.63 -18.90
N TYR A 174 -3.55 0.40 -17.65
CA TYR A 174 -4.11 -0.87 -17.22
C TYR A 174 -5.56 -1.11 -17.69
N MET A 175 -6.36 -0.07 -17.90
CA MET A 175 -7.65 -0.19 -18.57
C MET A 175 -7.47 -0.74 -20.00
N LEU A 176 -6.52 -0.16 -20.75
CA LEU A 176 -6.19 -0.60 -22.10
C LEU A 176 -5.69 -2.05 -22.12
N LEU A 177 -4.88 -2.48 -21.14
CA LEU A 177 -4.47 -3.88 -21.01
C LEU A 177 -5.67 -4.81 -20.79
N GLY A 178 -6.65 -4.41 -19.96
CA GLY A 178 -7.89 -5.14 -19.78
C GLY A 178 -8.67 -5.30 -21.09
N TYR A 179 -8.79 -4.23 -21.89
CA TYR A 179 -9.45 -4.30 -23.20
C TYR A 179 -8.70 -5.14 -24.21
N ILE A 180 -7.36 -5.12 -24.21
CA ILE A 180 -6.54 -6.03 -25.04
C ILE A 180 -6.83 -7.49 -24.67
N ILE A 181 -6.95 -7.80 -23.38
CA ILE A 181 -7.32 -9.16 -22.92
C ILE A 181 -8.69 -9.55 -23.50
N GLU A 182 -9.68 -8.67 -23.44
CA GLU A 182 -11.01 -8.94 -24.01
C GLU A 182 -10.96 -9.14 -25.53
N ASP A 183 -10.22 -8.29 -26.25
CA ASP A 183 -10.10 -8.35 -27.71
C ASP A 183 -9.39 -9.63 -28.17
N VAL A 184 -8.37 -10.07 -27.44
CA VAL A 184 -7.60 -11.29 -27.76
C VAL A 184 -8.34 -12.57 -27.38
N THR A 185 -9.12 -12.55 -26.31
CA THR A 185 -9.79 -13.77 -25.78
C THR A 185 -11.25 -13.89 -26.18
N HIS A 186 -11.86 -12.82 -26.67
CA HIS A 186 -13.29 -12.68 -26.93
C HIS A 186 -14.16 -13.01 -25.70
N LYS A 187 -13.63 -12.78 -24.49
CA LYS A 187 -14.32 -12.97 -23.21
C LYS A 187 -14.24 -11.70 -22.37
N PRO A 188 -15.25 -11.41 -21.54
CA PRO A 188 -15.16 -10.33 -20.57
C PRO A 188 -13.96 -10.51 -19.63
N TYR A 189 -13.28 -9.42 -19.29
CA TYR A 189 -12.05 -9.45 -18.48
C TYR A 189 -12.23 -10.21 -17.16
N TYR A 190 -13.34 -10.00 -16.45
CA TYR A 190 -13.61 -10.69 -15.19
C TYR A 190 -13.70 -12.21 -15.35
N GLN A 191 -14.19 -12.69 -16.50
CA GLN A 191 -14.28 -14.11 -16.79
C GLN A 191 -12.91 -14.68 -17.13
N VAL A 192 -12.05 -13.92 -17.83
CA VAL A 192 -10.66 -14.34 -18.08
C VAL A 192 -9.88 -14.46 -16.78
N VAL A 193 -9.99 -13.49 -15.87
CA VAL A 193 -9.36 -13.55 -14.54
C VAL A 193 -9.85 -14.77 -13.75
N ARG A 194 -11.16 -15.04 -13.79
CA ARG A 194 -11.74 -16.21 -13.14
C ARG A 194 -11.20 -17.52 -13.74
N ASP A 195 -11.24 -17.65 -15.06
CA ASP A 195 -10.82 -18.87 -15.78
C ASP A 195 -9.33 -19.14 -15.61
N TYR A 196 -8.49 -18.11 -15.67
CA TYR A 196 -7.03 -18.27 -15.71
C TYR A 196 -6.38 -18.21 -14.33
N ILE A 197 -7.05 -17.61 -13.34
CA ILE A 197 -6.47 -17.39 -12.01
C ILE A 197 -7.38 -17.90 -10.91
N PHE A 198 -8.61 -17.38 -10.75
CA PHE A 198 -9.38 -17.69 -9.54
C PHE A 198 -9.78 -19.16 -9.45
N THR A 199 -10.34 -19.73 -10.51
CA THR A 199 -10.78 -21.13 -10.52
C THR A 199 -9.61 -22.11 -10.38
N PRO A 200 -8.50 -22.00 -11.15
CA PRO A 200 -7.37 -22.93 -11.02
C PRO A 200 -6.63 -22.84 -9.69
N LEU A 201 -6.69 -21.70 -9.01
CA LEU A 201 -6.05 -21.48 -7.73
C LEU A 201 -6.99 -21.63 -6.53
N HIS A 202 -8.26 -21.92 -6.76
CA HIS A 202 -9.31 -21.96 -5.73
C HIS A 202 -9.40 -20.65 -4.92
N MET A 203 -9.33 -19.50 -5.58
CA MET A 203 -9.52 -18.18 -4.96
C MET A 203 -11.02 -17.85 -4.87
N ASP A 204 -11.76 -18.66 -4.10
CA ASP A 204 -13.23 -18.68 -4.07
C ASP A 204 -13.87 -17.44 -3.39
N HIS A 205 -13.07 -16.62 -2.71
CA HIS A 205 -13.48 -15.37 -2.07
C HIS A 205 -12.91 -14.14 -2.80
N SER A 206 -12.54 -14.33 -4.06
CA SER A 206 -12.03 -13.27 -4.94
C SER A 206 -12.95 -13.04 -6.12
N GLY A 207 -13.15 -11.79 -6.48
CA GLY A 207 -14.12 -11.46 -7.52
C GLY A 207 -14.14 -10.00 -7.90
N PHE A 208 -15.22 -9.63 -8.58
CA PHE A 208 -15.54 -8.30 -9.07
C PHE A 208 -16.96 -7.94 -8.65
N ASP A 209 -17.35 -6.69 -8.82
CA ASP A 209 -18.64 -6.16 -8.40
C ASP A 209 -18.82 -6.20 -6.87
N PHE A 210 -17.94 -5.45 -6.20
CA PHE A 210 -18.01 -5.30 -4.75
C PHE A 210 -19.32 -4.63 -4.29
N THR A 211 -19.93 -3.78 -5.12
CA THR A 211 -21.21 -3.12 -4.82
C THR A 211 -22.28 -4.16 -4.52
N HIS A 212 -22.48 -5.15 -5.40
CA HIS A 212 -23.52 -6.16 -5.27
C HIS A 212 -23.07 -7.44 -4.54
N LEU A 213 -21.85 -7.50 -4.01
CA LEU A 213 -21.41 -8.61 -3.17
C LEU A 213 -22.29 -8.74 -1.92
N VAL A 214 -23.02 -9.86 -1.82
CA VAL A 214 -23.80 -10.26 -0.65
C VAL A 214 -23.02 -11.31 0.14
N ASN A 215 -22.25 -10.87 1.14
CA ASN A 215 -21.46 -11.74 2.01
C ASN A 215 -21.33 -11.10 3.40
N LYS A 216 -21.51 -11.89 4.47
CA LYS A 216 -21.41 -11.43 5.87
C LYS A 216 -20.00 -10.97 6.28
N ASP A 217 -18.98 -11.37 5.52
CA ASP A 217 -17.57 -11.05 5.76
C ASP A 217 -17.11 -9.85 4.90
N LYS A 218 -18.01 -9.24 4.11
CA LYS A 218 -17.75 -8.00 3.38
C LYS A 218 -17.44 -6.85 4.35
N ALA A 219 -16.28 -6.22 4.21
CA ALA A 219 -15.91 -5.06 5.01
C ALA A 219 -16.51 -3.76 4.44
N THR A 220 -16.82 -2.82 5.33
CA THR A 220 -17.15 -1.43 4.96
C THR A 220 -15.87 -0.62 4.89
N GLY A 221 -15.64 0.06 3.77
CA GLY A 221 -14.54 1.00 3.61
C GLY A 221 -14.81 2.33 4.31
N TYR A 222 -13.78 3.00 4.79
CA TYR A 222 -13.92 4.29 5.49
C TYR A 222 -13.00 5.36 4.89
N PHE A 223 -13.56 6.53 4.52
CA PHE A 223 -12.78 7.72 4.15
C PHE A 223 -12.09 8.37 5.36
N LYS A 224 -12.59 8.10 6.55
CA LYS A 224 -11.99 8.51 7.82
C LYS A 224 -12.26 7.42 8.86
N LEU A 225 -11.24 7.01 9.58
CA LEU A 225 -11.37 6.16 10.75
C LEU A 225 -10.36 6.63 11.79
N THR A 226 -10.86 7.17 12.89
CA THR A 226 -10.06 7.78 13.96
C THR A 226 -10.67 7.46 15.31
N GLU A 227 -9.95 7.75 16.39
CA GLU A 227 -10.46 7.61 17.76
C GLU A 227 -11.80 8.33 17.97
N THR A 228 -11.98 9.50 17.35
CA THR A 228 -13.14 10.37 17.56
C THR A 228 -14.26 10.19 16.54
N GLY A 229 -14.13 9.25 15.59
CA GLY A 229 -15.21 8.93 14.66
C GLY A 229 -14.76 8.31 13.35
N SER A 230 -15.75 7.89 12.56
CA SER A 230 -15.62 7.27 11.25
C SER A 230 -16.49 7.95 10.19
N THR A 231 -16.16 7.77 8.92
CA THR A 231 -16.99 8.17 7.77
C THR A 231 -16.89 7.09 6.72
N ALA A 232 -17.99 6.35 6.52
CA ALA A 232 -18.05 5.29 5.52
C ALA A 232 -17.80 5.84 4.12
N SER A 233 -17.12 5.05 3.28
CA SER A 233 -16.82 5.44 1.90
C SER A 233 -17.94 5.04 0.95
N THR A 234 -18.03 5.74 -0.17
CA THR A 234 -18.74 5.21 -1.33
C THR A 234 -17.95 4.04 -1.94
N ILE A 235 -18.64 3.19 -2.71
CA ILE A 235 -18.00 2.10 -3.45
C ILE A 235 -17.80 2.58 -4.90
N VAL A 236 -16.55 2.52 -5.37
CA VAL A 236 -16.23 2.77 -6.78
C VAL A 236 -16.75 1.60 -7.60
N ASP A 237 -17.46 1.89 -8.69
CA ASP A 237 -18.00 0.86 -9.56
C ASP A 237 -16.87 0.03 -10.18
N SER A 238 -17.06 -1.29 -10.27
CA SER A 238 -16.03 -2.20 -10.80
C SER A 238 -15.74 -1.97 -12.29
N SER A 239 -16.66 -1.37 -13.06
CA SER A 239 -16.40 -0.97 -14.44
C SER A 239 -15.49 0.26 -14.55
N VAL A 240 -15.44 1.11 -13.52
CA VAL A 240 -14.57 2.29 -13.46
C VAL A 240 -13.14 1.91 -13.11
N SER A 241 -12.95 1.00 -12.16
CA SER A 241 -11.62 0.55 -11.72
C SER A 241 -11.07 -0.62 -12.52
N PHE A 242 -11.96 -1.50 -13.01
CA PHE A 242 -11.74 -2.61 -13.95
C PHE A 242 -10.37 -3.31 -13.77
N ALA A 243 -9.62 -3.53 -14.85
CA ALA A 243 -8.31 -4.18 -14.87
C ALA A 243 -7.20 -3.38 -14.16
N ALA A 244 -7.47 -2.15 -13.74
CA ALA A 244 -6.54 -1.35 -12.95
C ALA A 244 -6.74 -1.51 -11.44
N GLY A 245 -7.91 -1.96 -10.95
CA GLY A 245 -8.19 -1.95 -9.52
C GLY A 245 -9.45 -2.62 -8.97
N ALA A 246 -10.24 -3.34 -9.77
CA ALA A 246 -11.59 -3.78 -9.36
C ALA A 246 -11.67 -5.06 -8.53
N ILE A 247 -10.57 -5.79 -8.33
CA ILE A 247 -10.64 -7.06 -7.59
C ILE A 247 -10.96 -6.78 -6.12
N TYR A 248 -11.89 -7.56 -5.55
CA TYR A 248 -11.95 -7.79 -4.12
C TYR A 248 -11.37 -9.16 -3.79
N SER A 249 -10.86 -9.33 -2.57
CA SER A 249 -10.22 -10.59 -2.12
C SER A 249 -10.17 -10.69 -0.59
N THR A 250 -9.73 -11.85 -0.11
CA THR A 250 -9.25 -12.09 1.25
C THR A 250 -7.73 -12.25 1.28
N THR A 251 -7.12 -12.25 2.48
CA THR A 251 -5.69 -12.56 2.63
C THR A 251 -5.38 -14.01 2.26
N ALA A 252 -6.28 -14.95 2.55
CA ALA A 252 -6.11 -16.37 2.21
C ALA A 252 -6.03 -16.59 0.69
N ASP A 253 -6.87 -15.93 -0.09
CA ASP A 253 -6.84 -16.05 -1.54
C ASP A 253 -5.60 -15.38 -2.15
N LEU A 254 -5.18 -14.22 -1.63
CA LEU A 254 -3.93 -13.59 -2.06
C LEU A 254 -2.70 -14.43 -1.67
N TYR A 255 -2.78 -15.25 -0.62
CA TYR A 255 -1.72 -16.21 -0.30
C TYR A 255 -1.64 -17.35 -1.33
N LYS A 256 -2.80 -17.84 -1.82
CA LYS A 256 -2.84 -18.81 -2.94
C LYS A 256 -2.23 -18.22 -4.21
N TRP A 257 -2.52 -16.94 -4.48
CA TRP A 257 -1.86 -16.19 -5.56
C TRP A 257 -0.35 -16.12 -5.39
N HIS A 258 0.14 -15.78 -4.19
CA HIS A 258 1.57 -15.79 -3.87
C HIS A 258 2.20 -17.18 -4.12
N GLN A 259 1.58 -18.25 -3.65
CA GLN A 259 2.06 -19.62 -3.86
C GLN A 259 2.09 -20.01 -5.34
N ALA A 260 1.10 -19.56 -6.12
CA ALA A 260 1.06 -19.80 -7.56
C ALA A 260 2.23 -19.13 -8.28
N LEU A 261 2.59 -17.90 -7.89
CA LEU A 261 3.77 -17.21 -8.42
C LEU A 261 5.07 -17.87 -7.96
N GLN A 262 5.18 -18.24 -6.68
CA GLN A 262 6.37 -18.89 -6.11
C GLN A 262 6.70 -20.21 -6.80
N HIS A 263 5.67 -20.95 -7.22
CA HIS A 263 5.81 -22.26 -7.86
C HIS A 263 5.54 -22.22 -9.37
N TYR A 264 5.53 -21.04 -9.99
CA TYR A 264 5.39 -20.86 -11.44
C TYR A 264 4.17 -21.58 -12.05
N LYS A 265 3.04 -21.60 -11.34
CA LYS A 265 1.83 -22.37 -11.73
C LYS A 265 1.06 -21.76 -12.91
N ILE A 266 1.26 -20.48 -13.20
CA ILE A 266 0.45 -19.72 -14.18
C ILE A 266 1.25 -19.37 -15.43
N ILE A 267 2.49 -18.91 -15.22
CA ILE A 267 3.45 -18.58 -16.27
C ILE A 267 4.83 -19.18 -15.91
N PRO A 268 5.67 -19.52 -16.90
CA PRO A 268 7.00 -20.06 -16.67
C PRO A 268 7.90 -19.10 -15.89
N LYS A 269 8.90 -19.65 -15.21
CA LYS A 269 9.89 -18.88 -14.44
C LYS A 269 10.52 -17.75 -15.27
N ALA A 270 10.93 -18.03 -16.50
CA ALA A 270 11.56 -17.02 -17.37
C ALA A 270 10.63 -15.81 -17.63
N THR A 271 9.36 -16.05 -17.91
CA THR A 271 8.35 -14.99 -18.12
C THR A 271 8.07 -14.23 -16.83
N LEU A 272 8.05 -14.92 -15.68
CA LEU A 272 7.88 -14.26 -14.39
C LEU A 272 9.07 -13.37 -14.03
N GLU A 273 10.31 -13.82 -14.29
CA GLU A 273 11.51 -12.99 -14.11
C GLU A 273 11.51 -11.77 -15.04
N GLN A 274 10.93 -11.87 -16.24
CA GLN A 274 10.71 -10.72 -17.11
C GLN A 274 9.79 -9.68 -16.43
N ALA A 275 8.72 -10.11 -15.76
CA ALA A 275 7.84 -9.22 -15.01
C ALA A 275 8.54 -8.54 -13.82
N TYR A 276 9.53 -9.21 -13.24
CA TYR A 276 10.29 -8.72 -12.08
C TYR A 276 11.51 -7.90 -12.46
N THR A 277 11.79 -7.72 -13.75
CA THR A 277 12.90 -6.91 -14.22
C THR A 277 12.46 -5.44 -14.24
N PRO A 278 13.12 -4.55 -13.46
CA PRO A 278 12.78 -3.13 -13.48
C PRO A 278 13.00 -2.51 -14.85
N VAL A 279 12.08 -1.65 -15.28
CA VAL A 279 12.19 -0.87 -16.52
C VAL A 279 12.66 0.54 -16.22
N LEU A 280 11.83 1.37 -15.59
CA LEU A 280 12.16 2.71 -15.09
C LEU A 280 11.60 2.88 -13.67
N HIS A 281 12.22 3.73 -12.86
CA HIS A 281 11.79 4.04 -11.48
C HIS A 281 11.52 2.80 -10.62
N LYS A 282 12.35 1.75 -10.76
CA LYS A 282 12.20 0.49 -10.02
C LYS A 282 10.85 -0.21 -10.25
N TYR A 283 10.18 0.02 -11.36
CA TYR A 283 8.90 -0.62 -11.69
C TYR A 283 9.04 -1.66 -12.79
N GLY A 284 8.52 -2.87 -12.55
CA GLY A 284 8.43 -3.97 -13.51
C GLY A 284 7.06 -4.01 -14.20
N TYR A 285 6.56 -5.19 -14.53
CA TYR A 285 5.22 -5.34 -15.10
C TYR A 285 4.17 -5.46 -14.00
N GLY A 286 3.62 -4.31 -13.59
CA GLY A 286 2.59 -4.21 -12.56
C GLY A 286 3.07 -4.39 -11.14
N LEU A 287 4.36 -4.14 -10.89
CA LEU A 287 5.04 -4.44 -9.63
C LEU A 287 6.14 -3.41 -9.36
N ASP A 288 6.20 -2.92 -8.13
CA ASP A 288 7.37 -2.24 -7.58
C ASP A 288 8.46 -3.28 -7.28
N ILE A 289 9.70 -2.99 -7.67
CA ILE A 289 10.87 -3.86 -7.54
C ILE A 289 11.96 -3.11 -6.77
N ASP A 290 12.02 -3.36 -5.47
CA ASP A 290 13.07 -2.85 -4.61
C ASP A 290 13.97 -3.98 -4.09
N SER A 291 14.75 -3.68 -3.05
CA SER A 291 15.60 -4.65 -2.38
C SER A 291 15.56 -4.48 -0.87
N THR A 292 15.74 -5.59 -0.15
CA THR A 292 15.92 -5.62 1.30
C THR A 292 16.82 -6.78 1.66
N GLN A 293 17.75 -6.58 2.59
CA GLN A 293 18.70 -7.62 3.00
C GLN A 293 19.47 -8.26 1.82
N GLY A 294 19.79 -7.46 0.79
CA GLY A 294 20.45 -7.92 -0.44
C GLY A 294 19.58 -8.80 -1.35
N LYS A 295 18.28 -8.93 -1.07
CA LYS A 295 17.30 -9.74 -1.81
C LYS A 295 16.27 -8.86 -2.48
N ARG A 296 15.62 -9.36 -3.53
CA ARG A 296 14.62 -8.61 -4.26
C ARG A 296 13.33 -8.53 -3.47
N MET A 297 12.80 -7.33 -3.31
CA MET A 297 11.50 -7.09 -2.71
C MET A 297 10.53 -6.69 -3.81
N ILE A 298 9.49 -7.51 -3.99
CA ILE A 298 8.49 -7.33 -5.05
C ILE A 298 7.18 -6.96 -4.37
N SER A 299 6.61 -5.82 -4.72
CA SER A 299 5.38 -5.36 -4.08
C SER A 299 4.44 -4.68 -5.04
N HIS A 300 3.19 -4.51 -4.61
CA HIS A 300 2.32 -3.49 -5.15
C HIS A 300 1.37 -3.01 -4.05
N THR A 301 1.14 -1.71 -3.99
CA THR A 301 0.14 -1.11 -3.10
C THR A 301 -1.21 -0.98 -3.80
N GLY A 302 -2.30 -0.95 -3.05
CA GLY A 302 -3.62 -0.67 -3.56
C GLY A 302 -4.28 0.44 -2.78
N GLY A 303 -5.02 1.28 -3.50
CA GLY A 303 -5.91 2.28 -2.93
C GLY A 303 -7.16 2.38 -3.79
N ILE A 304 -8.30 2.45 -3.12
CA ILE A 304 -9.62 2.73 -3.68
C ILE A 304 -10.46 3.33 -2.55
N HIS A 305 -11.64 3.91 -2.84
CA HIS A 305 -12.45 4.57 -1.81
C HIS A 305 -12.64 3.68 -0.57
N GLY A 306 -12.11 4.14 0.56
CA GLY A 306 -12.21 3.48 1.86
C GLY A 306 -11.32 2.26 2.09
N PHE A 307 -10.48 1.87 1.13
CA PHE A 307 -9.61 0.70 1.26
C PHE A 307 -8.18 0.98 0.82
N THR A 308 -7.22 0.44 1.58
CA THR A 308 -5.82 0.32 1.17
C THR A 308 -5.33 -1.10 1.31
N SER A 309 -4.35 -1.48 0.49
CA SER A 309 -3.79 -2.83 0.51
C SER A 309 -2.31 -2.81 0.16
N ILE A 310 -1.58 -3.84 0.57
CA ILE A 310 -0.25 -4.11 0.06
C ILE A 310 -0.01 -5.61 0.04
N LEU A 311 0.61 -6.09 -1.05
CA LEU A 311 1.16 -7.42 -1.17
C LEU A 311 2.67 -7.26 -1.38
N THR A 312 3.48 -7.74 -0.43
CA THR A 312 4.95 -7.71 -0.49
C THR A 312 5.49 -9.14 -0.50
N ARG A 313 6.42 -9.43 -1.39
CA ARG A 313 7.05 -10.74 -1.57
C ARG A 313 8.57 -10.60 -1.61
N ILE A 314 9.27 -11.57 -1.02
CA ILE A 314 10.72 -11.75 -1.20
C ILE A 314 10.90 -13.18 -1.70
N PRO A 315 10.90 -13.40 -3.03
CA PRO A 315 10.86 -14.75 -3.62
C PRO A 315 11.99 -15.66 -3.16
N GLU A 316 13.19 -15.10 -2.97
CA GLU A 316 14.41 -15.83 -2.58
C GLU A 316 14.26 -16.53 -1.21
N ASP A 317 13.46 -15.95 -0.31
CA ASP A 317 13.19 -16.46 1.04
C ASP A 317 11.75 -16.95 1.22
N ASP A 318 10.99 -17.01 0.12
CA ASP A 318 9.57 -17.36 0.13
C ASP A 318 8.78 -16.59 1.21
N VAL A 319 9.00 -15.28 1.29
CA VAL A 319 8.28 -14.38 2.20
C VAL A 319 7.05 -13.83 1.49
N CYS A 320 5.93 -13.79 2.21
CA CYS A 320 4.70 -13.12 1.81
C CYS A 320 4.17 -12.27 2.96
N VAL A 321 3.91 -10.99 2.70
CA VAL A 321 3.21 -10.07 3.61
C VAL A 321 2.02 -9.51 2.86
N ILE A 322 0.82 -9.76 3.39
CA ILE A 322 -0.45 -9.32 2.83
C ILE A 322 -1.17 -8.51 3.88
N LEU A 323 -1.43 -7.24 3.60
CA LEU A 323 -2.18 -6.35 4.48
C LEU A 323 -3.37 -5.80 3.69
N LEU A 324 -4.57 -6.06 4.17
CA LEU A 324 -5.82 -5.53 3.62
C LEU A 324 -6.44 -4.62 4.68
N ASN A 325 -6.73 -3.37 4.35
CA ASN A 325 -7.11 -2.34 5.31
C ASN A 325 -8.37 -1.61 4.81
N ASN A 326 -9.40 -1.48 5.65
CA ASN A 326 -10.62 -0.74 5.33
C ASN A 326 -10.61 0.67 5.95
N ALA A 327 -9.49 1.36 5.88
CA ALA A 327 -9.33 2.73 6.40
C ALA A 327 -8.33 3.52 5.55
N PRO A 328 -8.26 4.86 5.70
CA PRO A 328 -7.20 5.65 5.09
C PRO A 328 -5.85 5.33 5.73
N GLY A 329 -4.76 5.49 4.96
CA GLY A 329 -3.39 5.34 5.47
C GLY A 329 -2.51 4.46 4.59
N GLY A 330 -1.22 4.78 4.59
CA GLY A 330 -0.21 4.03 3.84
C GLY A 330 0.30 2.81 4.61
N LEU A 331 0.26 1.63 3.98
CA LEU A 331 0.68 0.38 4.60
C LEU A 331 2.18 0.07 4.44
N ASN A 332 2.92 0.89 3.69
CA ASN A 332 4.35 0.68 3.41
C ASN A 332 5.19 0.58 4.69
N LYS A 333 4.99 1.52 5.64
CA LYS A 333 5.75 1.51 6.90
C LYS A 333 5.48 0.25 7.72
N LEU A 334 4.22 -0.17 7.82
CA LEU A 334 3.85 -1.41 8.51
C LEU A 334 4.44 -2.64 7.80
N SER A 335 4.34 -2.71 6.46
CA SER A 335 4.93 -3.80 5.68
C SER A 335 6.44 -3.89 5.89
N ASN A 336 7.15 -2.75 5.84
CA ASN A 336 8.59 -2.68 6.07
C ASN A 336 8.97 -3.09 7.51
N SER A 337 8.21 -2.66 8.52
CA SER A 337 8.43 -3.10 9.91
C SER A 337 8.19 -4.61 10.10
N ILE A 338 7.19 -5.19 9.40
CA ILE A 338 6.96 -6.63 9.40
C ILE A 338 8.13 -7.36 8.75
N VAL A 339 8.59 -6.90 7.58
CA VAL A 339 9.76 -7.47 6.91
C VAL A 339 10.99 -7.38 7.80
N ALA A 340 11.26 -6.22 8.40
CA ALA A 340 12.35 -6.04 9.35
C ALA A 340 12.26 -7.04 10.53
N ALA A 341 11.07 -7.21 11.11
CA ALA A 341 10.84 -8.19 12.17
C ALA A 341 11.10 -9.65 11.73
N LEU A 342 10.80 -10.02 10.47
CA LEU A 342 11.08 -11.35 9.91
C LEU A 342 12.58 -11.63 9.66
N TYR A 343 13.41 -10.59 9.65
CA TYR A 343 14.86 -10.64 9.49
C TYR A 343 15.62 -10.21 10.76
N ASP A 344 14.92 -10.14 11.90
CA ASP A 344 15.43 -9.68 13.19
C ASP A 344 16.19 -8.33 13.09
N GLN A 345 15.74 -7.47 12.19
CA GLN A 345 16.23 -6.10 12.05
C GLN A 345 15.47 -5.16 12.99
N PRO A 346 16.07 -4.02 13.37
CA PRO A 346 15.37 -2.99 14.13
C PRO A 346 14.14 -2.46 13.37
N TYR A 347 13.05 -2.23 14.10
CA TYR A 347 11.84 -1.60 13.58
C TYR A 347 11.14 -0.80 14.68
N ASP A 348 10.36 0.21 14.27
CA ASP A 348 9.58 1.01 15.18
C ASP A 348 8.18 0.42 15.39
N ILE A 349 7.76 0.40 16.66
CA ILE A 349 6.38 0.11 17.05
C ILE A 349 5.71 1.46 17.31
N PRO A 350 4.63 1.81 16.60
CA PRO A 350 3.91 3.05 16.87
C PRO A 350 3.35 3.00 18.30
N ARG A 351 3.34 4.13 18.98
CA ARG A 351 2.82 4.24 20.34
C ARG A 351 1.93 5.46 20.42
N THR A 352 0.85 5.34 21.18
CA THR A 352 0.12 6.52 21.64
C THR A 352 1.05 7.30 22.56
N ARG A 353 1.50 8.47 22.11
CA ARG A 353 2.36 9.33 22.91
C ARG A 353 1.54 9.90 24.07
N GLN A 354 2.04 9.75 25.29
CA GLN A 354 1.40 10.33 26.47
C GLN A 354 1.94 11.74 26.70
N ALA A 355 1.04 12.70 26.85
CA ALA A 355 1.42 14.06 27.18
C ALA A 355 1.75 14.16 28.67
N ILE A 356 2.88 14.78 29.01
CA ILE A 356 3.22 15.22 30.36
C ILE A 356 2.88 16.72 30.50
N SER A 357 2.69 17.16 31.75
CA SER A 357 2.62 18.58 32.05
C SER A 357 4.04 19.16 32.16
N VAL A 358 4.28 20.29 31.50
CA VAL A 358 5.51 21.08 31.58
C VAL A 358 5.11 22.47 32.06
N SER A 359 5.84 23.02 33.04
CA SER A 359 5.52 24.33 33.60
C SER A 359 5.65 25.43 32.55
N GLU A 360 4.85 26.49 32.70
CA GLU A 360 4.87 27.62 31.76
C GLU A 360 6.26 28.27 31.66
N ASP A 361 7.01 28.32 32.76
CA ASP A 361 8.37 28.87 32.80
C ASP A 361 9.35 28.06 31.95
N VAL A 362 9.17 26.74 31.88
CA VAL A 362 9.96 25.89 30.99
C VAL A 362 9.51 26.08 29.54
N LEU A 363 8.19 26.13 29.29
CA LEU A 363 7.67 26.37 27.94
C LEU A 363 8.15 27.70 27.34
N LYS A 364 8.25 28.75 28.16
CA LYS A 364 8.77 30.07 27.77
C LYS A 364 10.21 30.00 27.23
N GLN A 365 11.01 29.02 27.62
CA GLN A 365 12.37 28.86 27.09
C GLN A 365 12.37 28.47 25.60
N TYR A 366 11.31 27.79 25.15
CA TYR A 366 11.16 27.34 23.77
C TYR A 366 10.53 28.39 22.85
N VAL A 367 9.95 29.45 23.40
CA VAL A 367 9.38 30.57 22.64
C VAL A 367 10.45 31.20 21.77
N GLY A 368 10.09 31.48 20.52
CA GLY A 368 11.01 32.07 19.53
C GLY A 368 10.63 31.72 18.10
N GLU A 369 11.44 32.21 17.17
CA GLU A 369 11.32 31.90 15.75
C GLU A 369 12.46 30.97 15.34
N TYR A 370 12.14 29.86 14.68
CA TYR A 370 13.11 28.85 14.27
C TYR A 370 13.09 28.71 12.76
N GLU A 371 14.22 28.89 12.10
CA GLU A 371 14.37 28.71 10.66
C GLU A 371 14.89 27.31 10.35
N LEU A 372 14.09 26.54 9.60
CA LEU A 372 14.45 25.17 9.21
C LEU A 372 15.09 25.13 7.82
N ARG A 373 14.73 26.08 6.96
CA ARG A 373 15.31 26.33 5.64
C ARG A 373 14.91 27.74 5.18
N PRO A 374 15.61 28.35 4.19
CA PRO A 374 15.28 29.69 3.72
C PRO A 374 13.80 29.86 3.37
N GLY A 375 13.15 30.83 4.02
CA GLY A 375 11.72 31.14 3.79
C GLY A 375 10.72 30.20 4.47
N PHE A 376 11.18 29.28 5.32
CA PHE A 376 10.31 28.41 6.12
C PHE A 376 10.74 28.43 7.59
N THR A 377 9.93 29.10 8.40
CA THR A 377 10.09 29.22 9.85
C THR A 377 8.92 28.59 10.59
N ILE A 378 9.17 28.21 11.85
CA ILE A 378 8.14 27.86 12.82
C ILE A 378 8.27 28.82 14.00
N VAL A 379 7.18 29.53 14.29
CA VAL A 379 7.10 30.42 15.46
C VAL A 379 6.47 29.65 16.60
N PHE A 380 7.15 29.58 17.75
CA PHE A 380 6.60 29.00 18.96
C PHE A 380 6.19 30.10 19.94
N THR A 381 4.95 30.00 20.44
CA THR A 381 4.40 30.88 21.47
C THR A 381 3.82 30.03 22.61
N VAL A 382 3.61 30.64 23.77
CA VAL A 382 2.85 30.02 24.86
C VAL A 382 1.49 30.68 24.94
N LYS A 383 0.43 29.88 24.92
CA LYS A 383 -0.95 30.33 25.04
C LYS A 383 -1.71 29.37 25.95
N ASP A 384 -2.40 29.91 26.96
CA ASP A 384 -3.22 29.14 27.91
C ASP A 384 -2.46 27.95 28.55
N GLY A 385 -1.18 28.16 28.89
CA GLY A 385 -0.31 27.12 29.49
C GLY A 385 0.17 26.04 28.52
N ALA A 386 -0.04 26.21 27.21
CA ALA A 386 0.39 25.27 26.17
C ALA A 386 1.37 25.91 25.19
N LEU A 387 2.30 25.10 24.67
CA LEU A 387 3.18 25.50 23.58
C LEU A 387 2.43 25.40 22.25
N ILE A 388 2.40 26.50 21.49
CA ILE A 388 1.75 26.60 20.19
C ILE A 388 2.82 26.81 19.14
N GLY A 389 2.84 25.98 18.10
CA GLY A 389 3.72 26.12 16.94
C GLY A 389 2.95 26.58 15.72
N GLN A 390 3.48 27.58 15.01
CA GLN A 390 2.89 28.10 13.77
C GLN A 390 3.93 28.08 12.64
N PRO A 391 3.85 27.10 11.72
CA PRO A 391 4.66 27.11 10.51
C PRO A 391 4.26 28.24 9.55
N THR A 392 5.19 28.73 8.74
CA THR A 392 4.93 29.76 7.72
C THR A 392 3.74 29.38 6.82
N LYS A 393 2.73 30.26 6.74
CA LYS A 393 1.48 30.09 5.95
C LYS A 393 0.62 28.88 6.36
N GLN A 394 0.74 28.41 7.59
CA GLN A 394 -0.11 27.33 8.13
C GLN A 394 -0.80 27.77 9.42
N ASP A 395 -1.90 27.09 9.74
CA ASP A 395 -2.61 27.31 10.99
C ASP A 395 -1.77 26.86 12.19
N PRO A 396 -1.87 27.58 13.33
CA PRO A 396 -1.18 27.19 14.55
C PRO A 396 -1.74 25.88 15.12
N ALA A 397 -0.87 25.07 15.71
CA ALA A 397 -1.26 23.84 16.39
C ALA A 397 -0.61 23.75 17.77
N GLN A 398 -1.32 23.16 18.72
CA GLN A 398 -0.78 22.85 20.04
C GLN A 398 0.23 21.70 19.95
N LEU A 399 1.36 21.88 20.63
CA LEU A 399 2.37 20.86 20.89
C LEU A 399 2.16 20.27 22.29
N TYR A 400 2.23 18.96 22.36
CA TYR A 400 2.09 18.19 23.60
C TYR A 400 3.48 17.68 24.01
N ALA A 401 3.92 17.99 25.22
CA ALA A 401 5.20 17.50 25.72
C ALA A 401 5.12 15.99 25.98
N GLU A 402 6.05 15.21 25.44
CA GLU A 402 6.30 13.82 25.85
C GLU A 402 7.48 13.75 26.83
N LYS A 403 8.42 14.69 26.67
CA LYS A 403 9.50 15.01 27.62
C LYS A 403 9.63 16.53 27.68
N GLU A 404 10.43 17.03 28.61
CA GLU A 404 10.61 18.48 28.81
C GLU A 404 11.02 19.23 27.53
N ASP A 405 11.90 18.64 26.71
CA ASP A 405 12.45 19.19 25.47
C ASP A 405 11.89 18.52 24.19
N TYR A 406 10.96 17.56 24.34
CA TYR A 406 10.47 16.73 23.24
C TYR A 406 8.95 16.76 23.17
N PHE A 407 8.43 17.22 22.05
CA PHE A 407 7.02 17.49 21.84
C PHE A 407 6.48 16.74 20.63
N PHE A 408 5.19 16.45 20.63
CA PHE A 408 4.47 15.86 19.50
C PHE A 408 3.18 16.61 19.20
N LEU A 409 2.70 16.46 17.97
CA LEU A 409 1.41 16.99 17.55
C LEU A 409 0.37 15.87 17.49
N LYS A 410 -0.89 16.21 17.81
CA LYS A 410 -2.03 15.29 17.65
C LYS A 410 -2.73 15.43 16.30
N VAL A 411 -2.55 16.57 15.64
CA VAL A 411 -3.17 16.89 14.34
C VAL A 411 -2.41 16.36 13.14
N VAL A 412 -1.11 16.06 13.32
CA VAL A 412 -0.20 15.53 12.29
C VAL A 412 0.85 14.66 12.98
N ASP A 413 1.34 13.61 12.30
CA ASP A 413 2.45 12.78 12.79
C ASP A 413 3.78 13.54 12.64
N ALA A 414 3.99 14.49 13.54
CA ALA A 414 5.22 15.26 13.64
C ALA A 414 5.64 15.42 15.10
N GLN A 415 6.95 15.54 15.29
CA GLN A 415 7.58 15.75 16.58
C GLN A 415 8.62 16.87 16.50
N VAL A 416 8.80 17.58 17.61
CA VAL A 416 9.78 18.65 17.74
C VAL A 416 10.63 18.37 18.96
N LYS A 417 11.95 18.26 18.77
CA LYS A 417 12.92 18.25 19.86
C LYS A 417 13.68 19.56 19.89
N PHE A 418 13.63 20.31 20.99
CA PHE A 418 14.44 21.51 21.14
C PHE A 418 15.89 21.14 21.46
N THR A 419 16.85 21.88 20.89
CA THR A 419 18.28 21.72 21.19
C THR A 419 18.76 22.84 22.08
N ARG A 420 19.82 22.57 22.84
CA ARG A 420 20.47 23.55 23.71
C ARG A 420 21.96 23.61 23.40
N ASN A 421 22.52 24.80 23.56
CA ASN A 421 23.95 25.05 23.46
C ASN A 421 24.70 24.63 24.75
N GLU A 422 26.02 24.80 24.77
CA GLU A 422 26.88 24.49 25.94
C GLU A 422 26.53 25.31 27.21
N LYS A 423 25.84 26.44 27.06
CA LYS A 423 25.34 27.28 28.16
C LYS A 423 23.93 26.89 28.63
N ASN A 424 23.40 25.77 28.12
CA ASN A 424 22.05 25.28 28.40
C ASN A 424 20.92 26.20 27.89
N GLU A 425 21.20 27.10 26.95
CA GLU A 425 20.21 27.96 26.31
C GLU A 425 19.64 27.27 25.07
N VAL A 426 18.34 27.40 24.83
CA VAL A 426 17.69 26.85 23.63
C VAL A 426 18.21 27.59 22.40
N ASP A 427 18.88 26.86 21.50
CA ASP A 427 19.56 27.43 20.33
C ASP A 427 19.00 26.92 18.99
N GLY A 428 18.14 25.91 19.03
CA GLY A 428 17.59 25.28 17.84
C GLY A 428 16.53 24.24 18.14
N MET A 429 16.17 23.51 17.09
CA MET A 429 15.21 22.43 17.14
C MET A 429 15.50 21.38 16.07
N VAL A 430 14.89 20.20 16.24
CA VAL A 430 14.82 19.15 15.25
C VAL A 430 13.35 18.80 15.02
N LEU A 431 12.87 18.96 13.79
CA LEU A 431 11.56 18.53 13.35
C LEU A 431 11.66 17.11 12.78
N TYR A 432 10.91 16.18 13.35
CA TYR A 432 10.69 14.85 12.80
C TYR A 432 9.31 14.82 12.16
N GLN A 433 9.23 14.61 10.85
CA GLN A 433 7.95 14.54 10.15
C GLN A 433 8.08 13.62 8.92
N ASN A 434 7.16 12.66 8.78
CA ASN A 434 7.15 11.71 7.66
C ASN A 434 8.50 11.02 7.45
N ASP A 435 9.11 10.55 8.55
CA ASP A 435 10.43 9.90 8.59
C ASP A 435 11.62 10.79 8.15
N ASN A 436 11.41 12.09 7.95
CA ASN A 436 12.48 13.06 7.72
C ASN A 436 12.87 13.78 9.02
N GLU A 437 14.16 14.03 9.16
CA GLU A 437 14.73 14.89 10.20
C GLU A 437 15.14 16.23 9.58
N THR A 438 14.61 17.34 10.10
CA THR A 438 15.00 18.69 9.68
C THR A 438 15.46 19.50 10.87
N LYS A 439 16.73 19.92 10.86
CA LYS A 439 17.29 20.78 11.90
C LYS A 439 16.92 22.24 11.62
N GLY A 440 16.51 22.95 12.65
CA GLY A 440 16.21 24.38 12.60
C GLY A 440 17.02 25.15 13.62
N LYS A 441 17.45 26.36 13.26
CA LYS A 441 18.18 27.26 14.16
C LYS A 441 17.22 28.27 14.76
N LYS A 442 17.36 28.56 16.06
CA LYS A 442 16.64 29.68 16.67
C LYS A 442 17.21 31.00 16.15
N ILE A 443 16.35 31.82 15.56
CA ILE A 443 16.72 33.13 14.97
C ILE A 443 16.16 34.32 15.75
N LYS A 444 15.14 34.10 16.59
CA LYS A 444 14.61 35.08 17.55
C LYS A 444 14.19 34.42 18.85
#